data_AF-A0A7C4ZP04-F1
#
_entry.id   AF-A0A7C4ZP04-F1
#
_cell.length_a   1.000
_cell.length_b   1.000
_cell.length_c   1.000
_cell.angle_alpha   90.00
_cell.angle_beta   90.00
_cell.angle_gamma   90.00
#
_symmetry.space_group_name_H-M   'P 1'
#
loop_
_entity.id
_entity.type
_entity.pdbx_description
1 polymer ?
#
loop_
_entity_poly.entity_id
_entity_poly.type
_entity_poly.pdbx_seq_one_letter_code
_entity_poly.pdbx_strand_id
1 'polypeptide(L)'
;MNLMVEEAEVKTFLIIFIIGFSLFILVWNLSMDQVWVRLEASLFSVILFCAVWSFIIYVPLHDWSPRMPFLWFLVSSLLALLERVMLHLSNVFHAPIATFLIDIGWWIFAPWIITLLSPFFAYALYYNRLKAELDGELNRGIGDSKILEIARKYGGILSLSVIVWEAKTSLEKAQKSLERFCKYGEANKRTIGSLTIYDFPSARVYLNRVDNQIVEIMRDNPYGMSRTQLLQITGLSIDSLDESLKRLESLGIIYHEMESDLYRLRGITPTTSK
;
A
#
# COMPACT_ATOMS: atom_id res chain seq x y z
N MET A 1 -16.70 -8.62 16.52
CA MET A 1 -17.70 -9.71 16.43
C MET A 1 -17.47 -10.63 15.24
N ASN A 2 -16.95 -10.15 14.09
CA ASN A 2 -16.65 -11.01 12.93
C ASN A 2 -15.49 -12.01 13.11
N LEU A 3 -14.48 -11.71 13.94
CA LEU A 3 -13.33 -12.60 14.14
C LEU A 3 -13.66 -13.93 14.83
N MET A 4 -14.76 -13.99 15.60
CA MET A 4 -15.17 -15.24 16.27
C MET A 4 -15.97 -16.18 15.36
N VAL A 5 -16.50 -15.69 14.23
CA VAL A 5 -17.24 -16.52 13.28
C VAL A 5 -16.27 -17.29 12.37
N GLU A 6 -15.18 -16.67 11.93
CA GLU A 6 -14.13 -17.34 11.12
C GLU A 6 -13.43 -18.48 11.86
N GLU A 7 -13.19 -18.34 13.18
CA GLU A 7 -12.51 -19.39 13.96
C GLU A 7 -13.36 -20.65 14.11
N ALA A 8 -14.69 -20.51 14.10
CA ALA A 8 -15.63 -21.63 14.23
C ALA A 8 -15.76 -22.43 12.92
N GLU A 9 -15.73 -21.76 11.76
CA GLU A 9 -15.80 -22.41 10.45
C GLU A 9 -14.55 -23.24 10.16
N VAL A 10 -13.36 -22.74 10.50
CA VAL A 10 -12.09 -23.46 10.32
C VAL A 10 -12.04 -24.72 11.19
N LYS A 11 -12.51 -24.65 12.45
CA LYS A 11 -12.55 -25.83 13.34
C LYS A 11 -13.52 -26.90 12.86
N THR A 12 -14.66 -26.50 12.30
CA THR A 12 -15.67 -27.43 11.77
C THR A 12 -15.14 -28.18 10.54
N PHE A 13 -14.45 -27.48 9.64
CA PHE A 13 -13.84 -28.09 8.46
C PHE A 13 -12.75 -29.11 8.84
N LEU A 14 -11.94 -28.80 9.86
CA LEU A 14 -10.88 -29.68 10.37
C LEU A 14 -11.43 -31.02 10.90
N ILE A 15 -12.53 -30.97 11.66
CA ILE A 15 -13.15 -32.16 12.25
C ILE A 15 -13.70 -33.08 11.16
N ILE A 16 -14.38 -32.51 10.15
CA ILE A 16 -14.92 -33.27 9.01
C ILE A 16 -13.78 -33.95 8.23
N PHE A 17 -12.67 -33.24 8.00
CA PHE A 17 -11.51 -33.79 7.30
C PHE A 17 -10.86 -34.96 8.05
N ILE A 18 -10.65 -34.82 9.37
CA ILE A 18 -10.04 -35.89 10.21
C ILE A 18 -10.91 -37.15 10.22
N ILE A 19 -12.23 -36.98 10.36
CA ILE A 19 -13.19 -38.11 10.39
C ILE A 19 -13.22 -38.81 9.03
N GLY A 20 -13.32 -38.04 7.93
CA GLY A 20 -13.31 -38.60 6.58
C GLY A 20 -12.01 -39.36 6.27
N PHE A 21 -10.88 -38.83 6.70
CA PHE A 21 -9.57 -39.44 6.48
C PHE A 21 -9.37 -40.73 7.28
N SER A 22 -9.84 -40.76 8.52
CA SER A 22 -9.76 -41.95 9.38
C SER A 22 -10.65 -43.09 8.86
N LEU A 23 -11.85 -42.77 8.34
CA LEU A 23 -12.72 -43.74 7.68
C LEU A 23 -12.10 -44.29 6.40
N PHE A 24 -11.41 -43.44 5.62
CA PHE A 24 -10.71 -43.87 4.42
C PHE A 24 -9.57 -44.87 4.73
N ILE A 25 -8.74 -44.59 5.73
CA ILE A 25 -7.69 -45.52 6.20
C ILE A 25 -8.30 -46.86 6.66
N LEU A 26 -9.44 -46.82 7.35
CA LEU A 26 -10.11 -48.00 7.87
C LEU A 26 -10.64 -48.90 6.73
N VAL A 27 -11.33 -48.32 5.75
CA VAL A 27 -11.86 -49.03 4.57
C VAL A 27 -10.72 -49.59 3.72
N TRP A 28 -9.61 -48.87 3.61
CA TRP A 28 -8.43 -49.29 2.87
C TRP A 28 -7.71 -50.48 3.53
N ASN A 29 -7.61 -50.49 4.86
CA ASN A 29 -6.98 -51.58 5.62
C ASN A 29 -7.76 -52.89 5.60
N LEU A 30 -9.09 -52.85 5.38
CA LEU A 30 -9.93 -54.06 5.33
C LEU A 30 -9.80 -54.86 4.03
N SER A 31 -9.08 -54.35 3.01
CA SER A 31 -9.13 -54.89 1.64
C SER A 31 -7.91 -55.70 1.17
N MET A 32 -6.80 -55.83 1.91
CA MET A 32 -5.55 -56.38 1.34
C MET A 32 -4.66 -57.14 2.34
N ASP A 33 -4.66 -58.48 2.28
CA ASP A 33 -3.92 -59.36 3.21
C ASP A 33 -2.50 -59.78 2.76
N GLN A 34 -1.90 -59.26 1.68
CA GLN A 34 -0.57 -59.74 1.22
C GLN A 34 0.49 -58.67 0.85
N VAL A 35 0.39 -57.45 1.38
CA VAL A 35 1.27 -56.33 0.97
C VAL A 35 2.04 -55.71 2.15
N TRP A 36 2.48 -56.51 3.12
CA TRP A 36 2.99 -55.99 4.40
C TRP A 36 4.32 -55.19 4.30
N VAL A 37 5.23 -55.52 3.38
CA VAL A 37 6.54 -54.82 3.26
C VAL A 37 6.47 -53.54 2.41
N ARG A 38 5.44 -53.38 1.55
CA ARG A 38 5.17 -52.13 0.83
C ARG A 38 4.23 -51.18 1.61
N LEU A 39 3.60 -51.69 2.67
CA LEU A 39 2.71 -50.93 3.55
C LEU A 39 3.47 -49.94 4.44
N GLU A 40 4.62 -50.31 5.01
CA GLU A 40 5.35 -49.43 5.93
C GLU A 40 5.79 -48.11 5.27
N ALA A 41 6.22 -48.17 4.01
CA ALA A 41 6.63 -46.97 3.27
C ALA A 41 5.45 -46.05 2.91
N SER A 42 4.26 -46.62 2.66
CA SER A 42 3.06 -45.86 2.31
C SER A 42 2.33 -45.31 3.54
N LEU A 43 2.31 -46.04 4.65
CA LEU A 43 1.84 -45.54 5.94
C LEU A 43 2.76 -44.42 6.47
N PHE A 44 4.08 -44.57 6.31
CA PHE A 44 5.02 -43.53 6.72
C PHE A 44 4.86 -42.25 5.86
N SER A 45 4.65 -42.39 4.54
CA SER A 45 4.42 -41.22 3.68
C SER A 45 3.09 -40.53 4.00
N VAL A 46 2.05 -41.29 4.33
CA VAL A 46 0.75 -40.75 4.76
C VAL A 46 0.84 -40.06 6.11
N ILE A 47 1.50 -40.67 7.11
CA ILE A 47 1.67 -40.06 8.44
C ILE A 47 2.53 -38.79 8.34
N LEU A 48 3.61 -38.81 7.56
CA LEU A 48 4.45 -37.64 7.33
C LEU A 48 3.66 -36.53 6.63
N PHE A 49 2.84 -36.89 5.63
CA PHE A 49 1.95 -35.95 4.95
C PHE A 49 0.93 -35.33 5.91
N CYS A 50 0.26 -36.13 6.74
CA CYS A 50 -0.68 -35.63 7.75
C CYS A 50 0.00 -34.76 8.80
N ALA A 51 1.23 -35.07 9.20
CA ALA A 51 2.00 -34.25 10.15
C ALA A 51 2.40 -32.90 9.55
N VAL A 52 2.88 -32.90 8.29
CA VAL A 52 3.20 -31.67 7.55
C VAL A 52 1.95 -30.83 7.32
N TRP A 53 0.82 -31.46 6.96
CA TRP A 53 -0.44 -30.77 6.72
C TRP A 53 -1.04 -30.19 8.00
N SER A 54 -0.97 -30.93 9.10
CA SER A 54 -1.38 -30.44 10.42
C SER A 54 -0.53 -29.24 10.83
N PHE A 55 0.78 -29.26 10.57
CA PHE A 55 1.68 -28.14 10.85
C PHE A 55 1.38 -26.91 9.99
N ILE A 56 1.02 -27.09 8.72
CA ILE A 56 0.61 -26.02 7.80
C ILE A 56 -0.71 -25.36 8.25
N ILE A 57 -1.67 -26.15 8.73
CA ILE A 57 -2.98 -25.65 9.17
C ILE A 57 -2.90 -24.99 10.56
N TYR A 58 -2.06 -25.51 11.48
CA TYR A 58 -2.03 -25.05 12.87
C TYR A 58 -1.17 -23.78 13.11
N VAL A 59 -0.32 -23.39 12.17
CA VAL A 59 0.53 -22.19 12.33
C VAL A 59 -0.24 -20.96 11.82
N PRO A 60 -0.62 -20.01 12.71
CA PRO A 60 -1.38 -18.84 12.30
C PRO A 60 -0.67 -18.07 11.18
N LEU A 61 -1.45 -17.68 10.17
CA LEU A 61 -1.04 -16.99 8.93
C LEU A 61 -0.23 -15.70 9.15
N HIS A 62 -0.16 -15.20 10.38
CA HIS A 62 0.41 -13.89 10.69
C HIS A 62 1.95 -13.86 10.77
N ASP A 63 2.64 -15.01 10.72
CA ASP A 63 4.09 -15.11 11.02
C ASP A 63 4.90 -15.98 10.02
N TRP A 64 4.49 -15.97 8.76
CA TRP A 64 5.03 -16.87 7.72
C TRP A 64 6.34 -16.39 7.07
N SER A 65 6.70 -15.11 7.22
CA SER A 65 7.88 -14.49 6.58
C SER A 65 9.20 -15.24 6.79
N PRO A 66 9.60 -15.61 8.04
CA PRO A 66 10.86 -16.33 8.25
C PRO A 66 10.78 -17.84 7.99
N ARG A 67 9.59 -18.42 7.78
CA ARG A 67 9.37 -19.89 7.72
C ARG A 67 9.13 -20.41 6.30
N MET A 68 8.86 -19.54 5.33
CA MET A 68 8.75 -19.86 3.91
C MET A 68 9.94 -20.68 3.34
N PRO A 69 11.22 -20.40 3.68
CA PRO A 69 12.35 -21.16 3.16
C PRO A 69 12.33 -22.63 3.62
N PHE A 70 11.85 -22.89 4.84
CA PHE A 70 11.78 -24.23 5.41
C PHE A 70 10.65 -25.06 4.77
N LEU A 71 9.49 -24.43 4.54
CA LEU A 71 8.39 -25.04 3.79
C LEU A 71 8.77 -25.36 2.35
N TRP A 72 9.47 -24.44 1.67
CA TRP A 72 9.99 -24.69 0.33
C TRP A 72 11.01 -25.85 0.30
N PHE A 73 11.89 -25.92 1.31
CA PHE A 73 12.84 -27.03 1.47
C PHE A 73 12.13 -28.38 1.65
N LEU A 74 11.08 -28.44 2.48
CA LEU A 74 10.28 -29.66 2.69
C LEU A 74 9.58 -30.10 1.39
N VAL A 75 8.92 -29.18 0.69
CA VAL A 75 8.24 -29.49 -0.58
C VAL A 75 9.23 -29.97 -1.64
N SER A 76 10.38 -29.30 -1.77
CA SER A 76 11.43 -29.67 -2.73
C SER A 76 12.04 -31.04 -2.41
N SER A 77 12.25 -31.34 -1.13
CA SER A 77 12.78 -32.65 -0.69
C SER A 77 11.79 -33.78 -0.97
N LEU A 78 10.49 -33.52 -0.79
CA LEU A 78 9.42 -34.49 -1.03
C LEU A 78 9.24 -34.76 -2.53
N LEU A 79 9.31 -33.72 -3.37
CA LEU A 79 9.34 -33.85 -4.83
C LEU A 79 10.53 -34.68 -5.33
N ALA A 80 11.74 -34.40 -4.81
CA ALA A 80 12.95 -35.15 -5.18
C ALA A 80 12.88 -36.63 -4.78
N LEU A 81 12.27 -36.93 -3.63
CA LEU A 81 12.03 -38.31 -3.20
C LEU A 81 11.04 -39.00 -4.15
N LEU A 82 9.95 -38.31 -4.50
CA LEU A 82 8.91 -38.83 -5.39
C LEU A 82 9.46 -39.12 -6.80
N GLU A 83 10.30 -38.23 -7.32
CA GLU A 83 11.02 -38.43 -8.59
C GLU A 83 11.90 -39.69 -8.56
N ARG A 84 12.68 -39.88 -7.48
CA ARG A 84 13.53 -41.07 -7.33
C ARG A 84 12.72 -42.37 -7.24
N VAL A 85 11.58 -42.34 -6.54
CA VAL A 85 10.67 -43.48 -6.45
C VAL A 85 10.08 -43.81 -7.82
N MET A 86 9.65 -42.79 -8.58
CA MET A 86 9.11 -42.98 -9.93
C MET A 86 10.15 -43.55 -10.90
N LEU A 87 11.38 -43.04 -10.88
CA LEU A 87 12.50 -43.56 -11.69
C LEU A 87 12.85 -45.00 -11.33
N HIS A 88 12.78 -45.35 -10.03
CA HIS A 88 13.03 -46.72 -9.61
C HIS A 88 11.91 -47.66 -10.09
N LEU A 89 10.65 -47.24 -10.00
CA LEU A 89 9.50 -48.00 -10.49
C LEU A 89 9.55 -48.17 -12.02
N SER A 90 9.94 -47.13 -12.78
CA SER A 90 10.06 -47.24 -14.24
C SER A 90 11.11 -48.24 -14.69
N ASN A 91 12.16 -48.45 -13.88
CA ASN A 91 13.20 -49.44 -14.17
C ASN A 91 12.79 -50.89 -13.82
N VAL A 92 11.80 -51.06 -12.94
CA VAL A 92 11.34 -52.38 -12.47
C VAL A 92 10.17 -52.92 -13.30
N PHE A 93 9.34 -52.05 -13.88
CA PHE A 93 8.17 -52.45 -14.67
C PHE A 93 8.42 -52.31 -16.18
N HIS A 94 7.88 -53.25 -16.99
CA HIS A 94 7.89 -53.13 -18.45
C HIS A 94 7.21 -51.83 -18.92
N ALA A 95 7.77 -51.19 -19.94
CA ALA A 95 7.38 -49.86 -20.46
C ALA A 95 5.86 -49.55 -20.50
N PRO A 96 4.97 -50.44 -21.00
CA PRO A 96 3.53 -50.14 -21.06
C PRO A 96 2.84 -50.08 -19.68
N ILE A 97 3.35 -50.82 -18.68
CA ILE A 97 2.82 -50.77 -17.30
C ILE A 97 3.30 -49.49 -16.61
N ALA A 98 4.54 -49.09 -16.86
CA ALA A 98 5.09 -47.84 -16.32
C ALA A 98 4.31 -46.60 -16.82
N THR A 99 3.98 -46.52 -18.12
CA THR A 99 3.19 -45.39 -18.65
C THR A 99 1.78 -45.36 -18.08
N PHE A 100 1.13 -46.51 -17.93
CA PHE A 100 -0.21 -46.59 -17.32
C PHE A 100 -0.22 -46.15 -15.85
N LEU A 101 0.81 -46.54 -15.07
CA LEU A 101 0.95 -46.12 -13.69
C LEU A 101 1.28 -44.64 -13.55
N ILE A 102 2.03 -44.05 -14.49
CA ILE A 102 2.30 -42.61 -14.53
C ILE A 102 1.01 -41.84 -14.81
N ASP A 103 0.20 -42.28 -15.78
CA ASP A 103 -1.08 -41.63 -16.08
C ASP A 103 -2.05 -41.69 -14.90
N ILE A 104 -2.25 -42.87 -14.30
CA ILE A 104 -3.09 -43.01 -13.11
C ILE A 104 -2.53 -42.20 -11.94
N GLY A 105 -1.20 -42.23 -11.77
CA GLY A 105 -0.51 -41.43 -10.77
C GLY A 105 -0.86 -39.96 -10.92
N TRP A 106 -0.82 -39.41 -12.14
CA TRP A 106 -1.14 -38.01 -12.37
C TRP A 106 -2.58 -37.65 -11.99
N TRP A 107 -3.55 -38.49 -12.33
CA TRP A 107 -4.96 -38.27 -11.96
C TRP A 107 -5.18 -38.34 -10.44
N ILE A 108 -4.42 -39.17 -9.74
CA ILE A 108 -4.49 -39.27 -8.27
C ILE A 108 -3.76 -38.09 -7.63
N PHE A 109 -2.57 -37.74 -8.09
CA PHE A 109 -1.70 -36.73 -7.46
C PHE A 109 -2.07 -35.28 -7.80
N ALA A 110 -2.64 -35.00 -8.97
CA ALA A 110 -2.97 -33.63 -9.38
C ALA A 110 -3.94 -32.91 -8.40
N PRO A 111 -5.04 -33.54 -7.92
CA PRO A 111 -5.89 -32.94 -6.89
C PRO A 111 -5.13 -32.61 -5.60
N TRP A 112 -4.19 -33.47 -5.17
CA TRP A 112 -3.37 -33.23 -3.98
C TRP A 112 -2.40 -32.06 -4.19
N ILE A 113 -1.79 -31.94 -5.37
CA ILE A 113 -0.92 -30.80 -5.71
C ILE A 113 -1.72 -29.49 -5.67
N ILE A 114 -2.92 -29.47 -6.25
CA ILE A 114 -3.80 -28.29 -6.22
C ILE A 114 -4.17 -27.94 -4.78
N THR A 115 -4.52 -28.94 -3.96
CA THR A 115 -4.86 -28.74 -2.55
C THR A 115 -3.65 -28.20 -1.76
N LEU A 116 -2.45 -28.74 -2.01
CA LEU A 116 -1.21 -28.35 -1.35
C LEU A 116 -0.75 -26.94 -1.76
N LEU A 117 -0.99 -26.54 -3.01
CA LEU A 117 -0.67 -25.20 -3.50
C LEU A 117 -1.76 -24.15 -3.18
N SER A 118 -2.98 -24.58 -2.85
CA SER A 118 -4.10 -23.68 -2.58
C SER A 118 -3.81 -22.62 -1.50
N PRO A 119 -3.10 -22.89 -0.39
CA PRO A 119 -2.79 -21.89 0.61
C PRO A 119 -1.82 -20.83 0.08
N PHE A 120 -0.90 -21.21 -0.82
CA PHE A 120 0.03 -20.27 -1.45
C PHE A 120 -0.68 -19.35 -2.43
N PHE A 121 -1.62 -19.88 -3.22
CA PHE A 121 -2.47 -19.05 -4.08
C PHE A 121 -3.37 -18.11 -3.26
N ALA A 122 -4.00 -18.61 -2.20
CA ALA A 122 -4.79 -17.80 -1.29
C ALA A 122 -3.95 -16.70 -0.63
N TYR A 123 -2.73 -17.03 -0.16
CA TYR A 123 -1.79 -16.07 0.40
C TYR A 123 -1.33 -15.03 -0.63
N ALA A 124 -1.01 -15.45 -1.87
CA ALA A 124 -0.62 -14.52 -2.93
C ALA A 124 -1.77 -13.55 -3.29
N LEU A 125 -3.00 -14.05 -3.37
CA LEU A 125 -4.19 -13.21 -3.59
C LEU A 125 -4.44 -12.26 -2.42
N TYR A 126 -4.32 -12.74 -1.18
CA TYR A 126 -4.43 -11.93 0.03
C TYR A 126 -3.35 -10.85 0.08
N TYR A 127 -2.09 -11.20 -0.17
CA TYR A 127 -0.96 -10.27 -0.19
C TYR A 127 -1.13 -9.20 -1.28
N ASN A 128 -1.57 -9.58 -2.48
CA ASN A 128 -1.86 -8.62 -3.55
C ASN A 128 -3.00 -7.67 -3.17
N ARG A 129 -4.04 -8.17 -2.48
CA ARG A 129 -5.14 -7.34 -1.98
C ARG A 129 -4.66 -6.38 -0.90
N LEU A 130 -3.87 -6.86 0.05
CA LEU A 130 -3.34 -6.06 1.15
C LEU A 130 -2.36 -4.99 0.62
N LYS A 131 -1.54 -5.33 -0.36
CA LYS A 131 -0.68 -4.39 -1.07
C LYS A 131 -1.50 -3.35 -1.83
N ALA A 132 -2.56 -3.74 -2.53
CA ALA A 132 -3.44 -2.81 -3.24
C ALA A 132 -4.22 -1.89 -2.28
N GLU A 133 -4.59 -2.39 -1.10
CA GLU A 133 -5.25 -1.60 -0.06
C GLU A 133 -4.28 -0.63 0.61
N LEU A 134 -3.07 -1.10 0.93
CA LEU A 134 -1.99 -0.26 1.47
C LEU A 134 -1.55 0.80 0.46
N ASP A 135 -1.38 0.42 -0.82
CA ASP A 135 -1.10 1.34 -1.92
C ASP A 135 -2.31 2.26 -2.14
N GLY A 136 -3.53 1.79 -1.95
CA GLY A 136 -4.76 2.58 -1.99
C GLY A 136 -4.81 3.65 -0.89
N GLU A 137 -4.41 3.32 0.33
CA GLU A 137 -4.30 4.27 1.45
C GLU A 137 -3.07 5.18 1.34
N LEU A 138 -1.99 4.70 0.73
CA LEU A 138 -0.84 5.52 0.38
C LEU A 138 -1.17 6.51 -0.74
N ASN A 139 -2.01 6.10 -1.70
CA ASN A 139 -2.50 6.88 -2.83
C ASN A 139 -3.74 7.72 -2.51
N ARG A 140 -4.45 7.46 -1.41
CA ARG A 140 -5.28 8.45 -0.73
C ARG A 140 -4.31 9.49 -0.18
N GLY A 141 -3.89 10.38 -1.08
CA GLY A 141 -3.08 11.55 -0.74
C GLY A 141 -3.78 12.41 0.30
N ILE A 142 -3.26 13.61 0.53
CA ILE A 142 -3.92 14.56 1.42
C ILE A 142 -5.34 14.78 0.87
N GLY A 143 -6.34 14.74 1.76
CA GLY A 143 -7.73 14.96 1.36
C GLY A 143 -7.85 16.31 0.64
N ASP A 144 -8.58 16.34 -0.48
CA ASP A 144 -8.67 17.54 -1.32
C ASP A 144 -9.21 18.75 -0.53
N SER A 145 -10.16 18.51 0.37
CA SER A 145 -10.67 19.52 1.29
C SER A 145 -9.59 20.13 2.17
N LYS A 146 -8.63 19.33 2.65
CA LYS A 146 -7.54 19.80 3.52
C LYS A 146 -6.54 20.65 2.74
N ILE A 147 -6.21 20.27 1.50
CA ILE A 147 -5.34 21.09 0.64
C ILE A 147 -6.00 22.44 0.35
N LEU A 148 -7.29 22.45 0.01
CA LEU A 148 -8.02 23.68 -0.26
C LEU A 148 -8.16 24.56 0.99
N GLU A 149 -8.32 23.97 2.17
CA GLU A 149 -8.31 24.70 3.46
C GLU A 149 -6.95 25.37 3.70
N ILE A 150 -5.85 24.64 3.50
CA ILE A 150 -4.49 25.18 3.61
C ILE A 150 -4.28 26.28 2.56
N ALA A 151 -4.69 26.05 1.31
CA ALA A 151 -4.60 27.06 0.25
C ALA A 151 -5.36 28.32 0.63
N ARG A 152 -6.59 28.20 1.14
CA ARG A 152 -7.38 29.34 1.59
C ARG A 152 -6.68 30.11 2.71
N LYS A 153 -6.13 29.41 3.71
CA LYS A 153 -5.38 29.99 4.83
C LYS A 153 -4.19 30.86 4.37
N TYR A 154 -3.52 30.46 3.29
CA TYR A 154 -2.33 31.14 2.77
C TYR A 154 -2.59 32.01 1.53
N GLY A 155 -3.84 32.42 1.30
CA GLY A 155 -4.19 33.28 0.17
C GLY A 155 -3.94 32.61 -1.18
N GLY A 156 -4.14 31.30 -1.27
CA GLY A 156 -4.06 30.50 -2.47
C GLY A 156 -2.67 30.32 -3.07
N ILE A 157 -1.60 30.79 -2.41
CA ILE A 157 -0.22 30.60 -2.89
C ILE A 157 0.48 29.64 -1.92
N LEU A 158 0.93 28.49 -2.42
CA LEU A 158 1.54 27.44 -1.59
C LEU A 158 2.87 26.96 -2.18
N SER A 159 3.86 26.72 -1.31
CA SER A 159 5.03 25.92 -1.62
C SER A 159 4.84 24.48 -1.12
N LEU A 160 5.62 23.56 -1.69
CA LEU A 160 5.60 22.16 -1.28
C LEU A 160 5.96 21.99 0.21
N SER A 161 6.91 22.78 0.72
CA SER A 161 7.34 22.72 2.12
C SER A 161 6.24 23.15 3.09
N VAL A 162 5.45 24.18 2.75
CA VAL A 162 4.31 24.61 3.58
C VAL A 162 3.25 23.52 3.68
N ILE A 163 2.94 22.83 2.59
CA ILE A 163 1.97 21.73 2.62
C ILE A 163 2.47 20.56 3.45
N VAL A 164 3.75 20.18 3.30
CA VAL A 164 4.37 19.12 4.09
C VAL A 164 4.27 19.42 5.59
N TRP A 165 4.57 20.66 5.97
CA TRP A 165 4.52 21.12 7.35
C TRP A 165 3.08 21.13 7.90
N GLU A 166 2.14 21.75 7.18
CA GLU A 166 0.75 21.92 7.63
C GLU A 166 -0.03 20.60 7.67
N ALA A 167 0.10 19.80 6.61
CA ALA A 167 -0.63 18.54 6.49
C ALA A 167 0.07 17.39 7.24
N LYS A 168 1.24 17.64 7.86
CA LYS A 168 2.03 16.65 8.61
C LYS A 168 2.21 15.34 7.85
N THR A 169 2.56 15.45 6.57
CA THR A 169 2.63 14.33 5.63
C THR A 169 4.02 14.21 5.02
N SER A 170 4.29 13.10 4.33
CA SER A 170 5.53 12.95 3.56
C SER A 170 5.56 13.88 2.35
N LEU A 171 6.77 14.26 1.94
CA LEU A 171 7.05 15.06 0.74
C LEU A 171 6.39 14.45 -0.51
N GLU A 172 6.51 13.14 -0.68
CA GLU A 172 5.95 12.42 -1.83
C GLU A 172 4.42 12.52 -1.88
N LYS A 173 3.73 12.35 -0.74
CA LYS A 173 2.27 12.46 -0.66
C LYS A 173 1.80 13.89 -0.95
N ALA A 174 2.50 14.90 -0.44
CA ALA A 174 2.21 16.31 -0.72
C ALA A 174 2.38 16.63 -2.21
N GLN A 175 3.48 16.18 -2.81
CA GLN A 175 3.76 16.37 -4.23
C GLN A 175 2.70 15.69 -5.10
N LYS A 176 2.37 14.42 -4.86
CA LYS A 176 1.31 13.71 -5.60
C LYS A 176 -0.05 14.41 -5.50
N SER A 177 -0.38 14.93 -4.31
CA SER A 177 -1.64 15.67 -4.10
C SER A 177 -1.66 16.96 -4.91
N LEU A 178 -0.57 17.73 -4.90
CA LEU A 178 -0.45 18.95 -5.70
C LEU A 178 -0.49 18.70 -7.21
N GLU A 179 0.22 17.66 -7.67
CA GLU A 179 0.20 17.25 -9.08
C GLU A 179 -1.20 16.87 -9.54
N ARG A 180 -2.01 16.25 -8.66
CA ARG A 180 -3.43 15.98 -8.92
C ARG A 180 -4.23 17.26 -9.14
N PHE A 181 -4.08 18.28 -8.29
CA PHE A 181 -4.74 19.58 -8.48
C PHE A 181 -4.28 20.28 -9.76
N CYS A 182 -3.00 20.20 -10.12
CA CYS A 182 -2.51 20.73 -11.39
C CYS A 182 -3.09 20.01 -12.59
N LYS A 183 -3.22 18.67 -12.53
CA LYS A 183 -3.82 17.87 -13.59
C LYS A 183 -5.27 18.24 -13.84
N TYR A 184 -6.02 18.60 -12.81
CA TYR A 184 -7.42 19.02 -12.92
C TYR A 184 -7.60 20.52 -13.21
N GLY A 185 -6.52 21.29 -13.32
CA GLY A 185 -6.58 22.73 -13.62
C GLY A 185 -6.98 23.64 -12.45
N GLU A 186 -7.09 23.08 -11.25
CA GLU A 186 -7.40 23.83 -10.02
C GLU A 186 -6.19 24.59 -9.47
N ALA A 187 -4.99 24.12 -9.78
CA ALA A 187 -3.73 24.74 -9.37
C ALA A 187 -2.77 24.95 -10.53
N ASN A 188 -2.13 26.11 -10.58
CA ASN A 188 -1.08 26.44 -11.54
C ASN A 188 0.29 26.27 -10.89
N LYS A 189 1.09 25.34 -11.40
CA LYS A 189 2.49 25.16 -10.99
C LYS A 189 3.36 26.21 -11.68
N ARG A 190 4.13 26.97 -10.91
CA ARG A 190 5.12 27.93 -11.40
C ARG A 190 6.47 27.69 -10.74
N THR A 191 7.54 27.83 -11.50
CA THR A 191 8.91 27.75 -10.99
C THR A 191 9.57 29.11 -11.15
N ILE A 192 9.98 29.71 -10.04
CA ILE A 192 10.66 31.01 -9.99
C ILE A 192 12.03 30.79 -9.37
N GLY A 193 13.08 30.78 -10.19
CA GLY A 193 14.42 30.39 -9.75
C GLY A 193 14.45 28.93 -9.26
N SER A 194 14.86 28.71 -8.01
CA SER A 194 14.86 27.39 -7.36
C SER A 194 13.55 27.04 -6.65
N LEU A 195 12.60 27.99 -6.57
CA LEU A 195 11.37 27.83 -5.82
C LEU A 195 10.23 27.37 -6.72
N THR A 196 9.53 26.32 -6.31
CA THR A 196 8.29 25.87 -6.95
C THR A 196 7.09 26.33 -6.12
N ILE A 197 6.18 27.05 -6.77
CA ILE A 197 4.97 27.62 -6.18
C ILE A 197 3.76 27.01 -6.88
N TYR A 198 2.72 26.73 -6.12
CA TYR A 198 1.42 26.28 -6.57
C TYR A 198 0.41 27.38 -6.28
N ASP A 199 -0.19 27.90 -7.35
CA ASP A 199 -1.16 28.97 -7.32
C ASP A 199 -2.57 28.38 -7.47
N PHE A 200 -3.43 28.58 -6.47
CA PHE A 200 -4.84 28.17 -6.40
C PHE A 200 -5.76 29.40 -6.50
N PRO A 201 -6.17 29.81 -7.71
CA PRO A 201 -7.05 30.98 -7.88
C PRO A 201 -8.40 30.81 -7.17
N SER A 202 -8.96 29.60 -7.17
CA SER A 202 -10.23 29.28 -6.51
C SER A 202 -10.16 29.49 -4.99
N ALA A 203 -8.98 29.35 -4.39
CA ALA A 203 -8.77 29.60 -2.97
C ALA A 203 -8.74 31.10 -2.61
N ARG A 204 -8.57 32.01 -3.58
CA ARG A 204 -8.51 33.47 -3.36
C ARG A 204 -9.83 34.22 -3.57
N VAL A 205 -10.91 33.53 -3.94
CA VAL A 205 -12.21 34.15 -4.26
C VAL A 205 -12.78 34.99 -3.10
N TYR A 206 -12.39 34.70 -1.86
CA TYR A 206 -12.83 35.46 -0.68
C TYR A 206 -12.07 36.78 -0.47
N LEU A 207 -10.95 37.00 -1.16
CA LEU A 207 -10.16 38.22 -1.05
C LEU A 207 -10.80 39.33 -1.88
N ASN A 208 -10.68 40.56 -1.40
CA ASN A 208 -11.09 41.72 -2.19
C ASN A 208 -10.15 41.88 -3.40
N ARG A 209 -10.56 42.68 -4.40
CA ARG A 209 -9.79 42.86 -5.64
C ARG A 209 -8.37 43.40 -5.40
N VAL A 210 -8.21 44.32 -4.45
CA VAL A 210 -6.93 44.97 -4.13
C VAL A 210 -5.99 43.99 -3.41
N ASP A 211 -6.51 43.28 -2.42
CA ASP A 211 -5.81 42.21 -1.70
C ASP A 211 -5.33 41.12 -2.67
N ASN A 212 -6.20 40.68 -3.58
CA ASN A 212 -5.85 39.68 -4.59
C ASN A 212 -4.75 40.19 -5.54
N GLN A 213 -4.83 41.46 -5.96
CA GLN A 213 -3.78 42.08 -6.79
C GLN A 213 -2.42 42.12 -6.05
N ILE A 214 -2.40 42.47 -4.77
CA ILE A 214 -1.18 42.48 -3.95
C ILE A 214 -0.60 41.06 -3.85
N VAL A 215 -1.44 40.06 -3.56
CA VAL A 215 -1.00 38.65 -3.46
C VAL A 215 -0.43 38.14 -4.80
N GLU A 216 -1.03 38.52 -5.93
CA GLU A 216 -0.52 38.16 -7.26
C GLU A 216 0.83 38.81 -7.57
N ILE A 217 1.02 40.07 -7.20
CA ILE A 217 2.31 40.77 -7.35
C ILE A 217 3.39 40.11 -6.47
N MET A 218 3.04 39.77 -5.23
CA MET A 218 3.96 39.08 -4.31
C MET A 218 4.26 37.65 -4.74
N ARG A 219 3.31 36.94 -5.38
CA ARG A 219 3.56 35.62 -5.99
C ARG A 219 4.70 35.69 -7.00
N ASP A 220 4.71 36.74 -7.82
CA ASP A 220 5.73 36.93 -8.84
C ASP A 220 7.06 37.45 -8.26
N ASN A 221 7.06 37.87 -6.98
CA ASN A 221 8.24 38.33 -6.22
C ASN A 221 8.39 37.56 -4.89
N PRO A 222 8.73 36.26 -4.93
CA PRO A 222 8.62 35.36 -3.79
C PRO A 222 9.60 35.66 -2.63
N TYR A 223 10.65 36.45 -2.89
CA TYR A 223 11.61 36.88 -1.87
C TYR A 223 11.10 38.04 -1.00
N GLY A 224 9.91 38.55 -1.31
CA GLY A 224 9.29 39.68 -0.62
C GLY A 224 9.49 40.99 -1.36
N MET A 225 8.71 41.98 -0.95
CA MET A 225 8.75 43.32 -1.54
C MET A 225 8.67 44.38 -0.44
N SER A 226 9.38 45.49 -0.63
CA SER A 226 9.25 46.65 0.25
C SER A 226 7.92 47.36 -0.01
N ARG A 227 7.49 48.16 0.98
CA ARG A 227 6.31 49.01 0.83
C ARG A 227 6.41 49.95 -0.38
N THR A 228 7.59 50.52 -0.62
CA THR A 228 7.84 51.44 -1.74
C THR A 228 7.71 50.74 -3.09
N GLN A 229 8.20 49.51 -3.22
CA GLN A 229 8.06 48.71 -4.44
C GLN A 229 6.59 48.34 -4.70
N LEU A 230 5.86 47.95 -3.64
CA LEU A 230 4.43 47.64 -3.76
C LEU A 230 3.62 48.85 -4.21
N LEU A 231 3.89 50.05 -3.68
CA LEU A 231 3.25 51.29 -4.14
C LEU A 231 3.50 51.55 -5.63
N GLN A 232 4.76 51.41 -6.07
CA GLN A 232 5.14 51.67 -7.46
C GLN A 232 4.46 50.70 -8.44
N ILE A 233 4.35 49.42 -8.09
CA ILE A 233 3.77 48.40 -8.99
C ILE A 233 2.25 48.42 -8.94
N THR A 234 1.65 48.61 -7.76
CA THR A 234 0.19 48.58 -7.62
C THR A 234 -0.48 49.87 -8.11
N GLY A 235 0.22 51.01 -8.02
CA GLY A 235 -0.34 52.33 -8.30
C GLY A 235 -1.41 52.78 -7.31
N LEU A 236 -1.52 52.12 -6.16
CA LEU A 236 -2.51 52.44 -5.13
C LEU A 236 -2.11 53.69 -4.34
N SER A 237 -3.10 54.32 -3.71
CA SER A 237 -2.82 55.34 -2.68
C SER A 237 -2.15 54.70 -1.47
N ILE A 238 -1.36 55.50 -0.76
CA ILE A 238 -0.64 55.07 0.44
C ILE A 238 -1.60 54.47 1.47
N ASP A 239 -2.72 55.15 1.73
CA ASP A 239 -3.73 54.70 2.71
C ASP A 239 -4.38 53.37 2.30
N SER A 240 -4.71 53.21 1.00
CA SER A 240 -5.34 51.99 0.50
C SER A 240 -4.39 50.79 0.56
N LEU A 241 -3.10 50.98 0.27
CA LEU A 241 -2.11 49.93 0.40
C LEU A 241 -1.94 49.53 1.87
N ASP A 242 -1.79 50.50 2.77
CA ASP A 242 -1.60 50.24 4.20
C ASP A 242 -2.77 49.48 4.83
N GLU A 243 -4.00 49.86 4.48
CA GLU A 243 -5.20 49.15 4.94
C GLU A 243 -5.22 47.70 4.43
N SER A 244 -4.87 47.48 3.17
CA SER A 244 -4.83 46.16 2.55
C SER A 244 -3.73 45.28 3.13
N LEU A 245 -2.53 45.84 3.36
CA LEU A 245 -1.42 45.12 4.01
C LEU A 245 -1.77 44.71 5.43
N LYS A 246 -2.36 45.61 6.24
CA LYS A 246 -2.84 45.28 7.58
C LYS A 246 -3.90 44.18 7.56
N ARG A 247 -4.82 44.22 6.60
CA ARG A 247 -5.87 43.20 6.44
C ARG A 247 -5.26 41.84 6.09
N LEU A 248 -4.39 41.78 5.07
CA LEU A 248 -3.70 40.56 4.66
C LEU A 248 -2.83 39.96 5.77
N GLU A 249 -2.19 40.82 6.57
CA GLU A 249 -1.42 40.40 7.74
C GLU A 249 -2.32 39.83 8.84
N SER A 250 -3.45 40.48 9.12
CA SER A 250 -4.45 39.99 10.10
C SER A 250 -5.06 38.65 9.69
N LEU A 251 -5.19 38.40 8.39
CA LEU A 251 -5.63 37.12 7.83
C LEU A 251 -4.52 36.05 7.84
N GLY A 252 -3.28 36.42 8.18
CA GLY A 252 -2.13 35.52 8.20
C GLY A 252 -1.62 35.10 6.83
N ILE A 253 -1.99 35.82 5.77
CA ILE A 253 -1.56 35.52 4.39
C ILE A 253 -0.14 36.02 4.17
N ILE A 254 0.15 37.22 4.67
CA ILE A 254 1.47 37.84 4.63
C ILE A 254 2.05 37.99 6.03
N TYR A 255 3.33 38.33 6.07
CA TYR A 255 4.01 38.83 7.27
C TYR A 255 5.00 39.92 6.88
N HIS A 256 5.23 40.85 7.80
CA HIS A 256 6.26 41.89 7.66
C HIS A 256 7.52 41.49 8.41
N GLU A 257 8.64 41.43 7.70
CA GLU A 257 9.96 41.17 8.25
C GLU A 257 10.61 42.49 8.65
N MET A 258 10.59 42.82 9.95
CA MET A 258 11.04 44.13 10.45
C MET A 258 12.52 44.44 10.16
N GLU A 259 13.39 43.42 10.12
CA GLU A 259 14.83 43.63 9.89
C GLU A 259 15.13 44.08 8.46
N SER A 260 14.38 43.58 7.49
CA SER A 260 14.58 43.83 6.06
C SER A 260 13.57 44.83 5.46
N ASP A 261 12.54 45.20 6.22
CA ASP A 261 11.37 45.96 5.76
C ASP A 261 10.66 45.34 4.54
N LEU A 262 10.62 44.00 4.49
CA LEU A 262 10.01 43.25 3.39
C LEU A 262 8.70 42.59 3.84
N TYR A 263 7.69 42.71 2.97
CA TYR A 263 6.46 41.94 3.08
C TYR A 263 6.58 40.66 2.28
N ARG A 264 6.26 39.52 2.90
CA ARG A 264 6.42 38.18 2.31
C ARG A 264 5.15 37.36 2.46
N LEU A 265 4.90 36.46 1.51
CA LEU A 265 3.81 35.48 1.57
C LEU A 265 4.18 34.33 2.52
N ARG A 266 3.36 34.08 3.55
CA ARG A 266 3.58 32.94 4.47
C ARG A 266 3.44 31.58 3.79
N GLY A 267 2.68 31.51 2.70
CA GLY A 267 2.49 30.29 1.93
C GLY A 267 3.72 29.81 1.16
N ILE A 268 4.79 30.62 1.12
CA ILE A 268 6.04 30.28 0.43
C ILE A 268 7.10 29.81 1.44
N THR A 269 7.32 30.60 2.48
CA THR A 269 8.33 30.32 3.50
C THR A 269 7.62 29.89 4.79
N PRO A 270 7.85 28.66 5.28
CA PRO A 270 7.31 28.25 6.56
C PRO A 270 7.91 29.16 7.63
N THR A 271 7.11 30.07 8.16
CA THR A 271 7.48 30.86 9.33
C THR A 271 7.37 29.96 10.53
N THR A 272 8.50 29.70 11.20
CA THR A 272 8.48 29.13 12.55
C THR A 272 7.84 30.18 13.45
N SER A 273 6.52 30.12 13.64
CA SER A 273 5.88 30.92 14.68
C SER A 273 6.48 30.48 16.01
N LYS A 274 7.24 31.36 16.65
CA LYS A 274 7.63 31.24 18.05
C LYS A 274 6.40 31.39 18.95
#